data_AF-A0A0C9RMZ7-F1
#
_entry.id   AF-A0A0C9RMZ7-F1
#
_cell.length_a   1.000
_cell.length_b   1.000
_cell.length_c   1.000
_cell.angle_alpha   90.00
_cell.angle_beta   90.00
_cell.angle_gamma   90.00
#
_symmetry.space_group_name_H-M   'P 1'
#
loop_
_entity.id
_entity.type
_entity.pdbx_description
1 polymer ?
#
loop_
_entity_poly.entity_id
_entity_poly.type
_entity_poly.pdbx_seq_one_letter_code
_entity_poly.pdbx_strand_id
1 'polypeptide(L)'
;MNTQTQEESSIKMQEEESGRNEMNIVVAVNESQESMRACLWACTHLLATQTNVRQPYKFTLLHAQAPICVAGGPAYIMSSDVCYLLELDTKRSTQKILKQALNICKHHNVKANTHVVIGLPKERICEAAQKLGANFLVMGSRDHGVLIRLVRESLGDYCSRNAMCPVIVVNEKVYKNGQEN
;
A
#
# COMPACT_ATOMS: atom_id res chain seq x y z
N MET A 1 -15.75 50.21 -0.43
CA MET A 1 -15.85 48.84 -0.96
C MET A 1 -14.44 48.27 -1.00
N ASN A 2 -13.87 48.00 0.17
CA ASN A 2 -13.80 46.71 0.88
C ASN A 2 -12.69 45.76 0.39
N THR A 3 -11.45 46.27 0.44
CA THR A 3 -10.21 45.46 0.42
C THR A 3 -10.10 44.56 1.65
N GLN A 4 -10.60 44.99 2.81
CA GLN A 4 -10.62 44.19 4.05
C GLN A 4 -11.45 42.89 3.91
N THR A 5 -12.56 42.93 3.17
CA THR A 5 -13.41 41.75 2.97
C THR A 5 -12.80 40.73 2.02
N GLN A 6 -11.93 41.15 1.10
CA GLN A 6 -11.19 40.25 0.21
C GLN A 6 -10.04 39.54 0.93
N GLU A 7 -9.34 40.23 1.82
CA GLU A 7 -8.25 39.67 2.61
C GLU A 7 -8.75 38.66 3.65
N GLU A 8 -9.86 38.98 4.34
CA GLU A 8 -10.53 38.05 5.26
C GLU A 8 -11.05 36.79 4.53
N SER A 9 -11.57 36.93 3.30
CA SER A 9 -12.00 35.77 2.50
C SER A 9 -10.84 34.89 2.03
N SER A 10 -9.66 35.47 1.79
CA SER A 10 -8.47 34.75 1.36
C SER A 10 -7.82 33.99 2.52
N ILE A 11 -7.82 34.59 3.72
CA ILE A 11 -7.34 33.96 4.95
C ILE A 11 -8.25 32.81 5.38
N LYS A 12 -9.58 32.99 5.29
CA LYS A 12 -10.55 31.91 5.59
C LYS A 12 -10.41 30.71 4.64
N MET A 13 -10.14 30.95 3.36
CA MET A 13 -9.86 29.90 2.38
C MET A 13 -8.55 29.14 2.67
N GLN A 14 -7.51 29.85 3.13
CA GLN A 14 -6.23 29.24 3.51
C GLN A 14 -6.31 28.44 4.83
N GLU A 15 -7.10 28.90 5.81
CA GLU A 15 -7.35 28.17 7.06
C GLU A 15 -8.24 26.93 6.84
N GLU A 16 -9.23 26.99 5.95
CA GLU A 16 -10.07 25.83 5.60
C GLU A 16 -9.30 24.76 4.81
N GLU A 17 -8.30 25.13 4.00
CA GLU A 17 -7.37 24.17 3.38
C GLU A 17 -6.39 23.55 4.40
N SER A 18 -5.98 24.31 5.43
CA SER A 18 -5.06 23.84 6.48
C SER A 18 -5.70 22.85 7.47
N GLY A 19 -7.02 22.82 7.58
CA GLY A 19 -7.77 21.92 8.47
C GLY A 19 -8.11 20.53 7.91
N ARG A 20 -7.86 20.26 6.61
CA ARG A 20 -8.07 18.91 6.05
C ARG A 20 -6.82 18.07 6.24
N ASN A 21 -6.85 17.21 7.27
CA ASN A 21 -5.85 16.15 7.42
C ASN A 21 -5.69 15.40 6.10
N GLU A 22 -4.46 15.44 5.56
CA GLU A 22 -4.09 14.72 4.35
C GLU A 22 -4.42 13.22 4.51
N MET A 23 -5.23 12.68 3.58
CA MET A 23 -5.58 11.27 3.62
C MET A 23 -4.37 10.43 3.23
N ASN A 24 -3.82 9.67 4.16
CA ASN A 24 -2.70 8.78 3.92
C ASN A 24 -3.18 7.36 3.58
N ILE A 25 -2.99 6.98 2.32
CA ILE A 25 -3.34 5.68 1.77
C ILE A 25 -2.05 4.87 1.64
N VAL A 26 -1.98 3.74 2.34
CA VAL A 26 -0.87 2.79 2.25
C VAL A 26 -1.35 1.56 1.50
N VAL A 27 -0.62 1.17 0.46
CA VAL A 27 -0.93 0.01 -0.37
C VAL A 27 0.18 -1.02 -0.22
N ALA A 28 -0.15 -2.21 0.30
CA ALA A 28 0.79 -3.30 0.42
C ALA A 28 0.95 -4.04 -0.92
N VAL A 29 2.16 -4.07 -1.47
CA VAL A 29 2.48 -4.69 -2.76
C VAL A 29 3.53 -5.79 -2.61
N ASN A 30 3.38 -6.86 -3.38
CA ASN A 30 4.33 -7.96 -3.49
C ASN A 30 4.39 -8.46 -4.94
N GLU A 31 5.01 -9.61 -5.19
CA GLU A 31 5.11 -10.18 -6.55
C GLU A 31 3.78 -10.65 -7.15
N SER A 32 2.71 -10.71 -6.35
CA SER A 32 1.43 -11.30 -6.77
C SER A 32 0.57 -10.34 -7.59
N GLN A 33 -0.19 -10.88 -8.53
CA GLN A 33 -1.11 -10.12 -9.37
C GLN A 33 -2.26 -9.52 -8.56
N GLU A 34 -2.69 -10.20 -7.50
CA GLU A 34 -3.73 -9.74 -6.59
C GLU A 34 -3.33 -8.43 -5.91
N SER A 35 -2.06 -8.31 -5.49
CA SER A 35 -1.55 -7.07 -4.91
C SER A 35 -1.46 -5.93 -5.94
N MET A 36 -1.09 -6.25 -7.19
CA MET A 36 -1.02 -5.26 -8.27
C MET A 36 -2.41 -4.76 -8.67
N ARG A 37 -3.41 -5.65 -8.70
CA ARG A 37 -4.82 -5.28 -8.91
C ARG A 37 -5.36 -4.43 -7.76
N ALA A 38 -4.98 -4.71 -6.52
CA ALA A 38 -5.35 -3.87 -5.38
C ALA A 38 -4.75 -2.47 -5.50
N CYS A 39 -3.49 -2.35 -5.95
CA CYS A 39 -2.86 -1.06 -6.24
C CYS A 39 -3.61 -0.29 -7.34
N LEU A 40 -3.96 -0.97 -8.43
CA LEU A 40 -4.75 -0.39 -9.51
C LEU A 40 -6.12 0.08 -9.00
N TRP A 41 -6.83 -0.76 -8.26
CA TRP A 41 -8.12 -0.43 -7.67
C TRP A 41 -8.04 0.80 -6.76
N ALA A 42 -7.00 0.89 -5.91
CA ALA A 42 -6.78 2.03 -5.04
C ALA A 42 -6.57 3.33 -5.85
N CYS A 43 -5.79 3.27 -6.94
CA CYS A 43 -5.57 4.42 -7.81
C CYS A 43 -6.87 4.92 -8.46
N THR A 44 -7.75 4.00 -8.83
CA THR A 44 -8.98 4.34 -9.58
C THR A 44 -10.18 4.67 -8.71
N HIS A 45 -10.27 4.13 -7.49
CA HIS A 45 -11.49 4.25 -6.66
C HIS A 45 -11.32 5.13 -5.43
N LEU A 46 -10.15 5.13 -4.79
CA LEU A 46 -9.95 5.91 -3.56
C LEU A 46 -9.65 7.39 -3.84
N LEU A 47 -9.15 7.68 -5.04
CA LEU A 47 -8.78 9.04 -5.46
C LEU A 47 -9.79 9.67 -6.42
N ALA A 48 -10.75 8.88 -6.92
CA ALA A 48 -11.84 9.35 -7.74
C ALA A 48 -13.01 9.85 -6.87
N THR A 49 -12.82 10.95 -6.16
CA THR A 49 -13.96 11.62 -5.51
C THR A 49 -14.67 12.51 -6.52
N GLN A 50 -15.96 12.25 -6.75
CA GLN A 50 -16.87 12.97 -7.65
C GLN A 50 -17.17 14.44 -7.26
N THR A 51 -16.50 14.96 -6.24
CA THR A 51 -16.70 16.32 -5.74
C THR A 51 -15.59 17.24 -6.25
N ASN A 52 -15.94 18.45 -6.69
CA ASN A 52 -15.03 19.50 -7.20
C ASN A 52 -13.89 19.94 -6.26
N VAL A 53 -13.74 19.31 -5.09
CA VAL A 53 -12.65 19.55 -4.15
C VAL A 53 -11.86 18.25 -3.95
N ARG A 54 -10.66 18.17 -4.53
CA ARG A 54 -9.72 17.07 -4.26
C ARG A 54 -9.18 17.26 -2.85
N GLN A 55 -9.45 16.30 -1.97
CA GLN A 55 -8.81 16.29 -0.65
C GLN A 55 -7.31 16.00 -0.84
N PRO A 56 -6.40 16.66 -0.10
CA PRO A 56 -4.99 16.34 -0.15
C PRO A 56 -4.80 14.87 0.30
N TYR A 57 -3.94 14.14 -0.41
CA TYR A 57 -3.67 12.75 -0.10
C TYR A 57 -2.18 12.43 -0.25
N LYS A 58 -1.74 11.48 0.57
CA LYS A 58 -0.44 10.82 0.46
C LYS A 58 -0.66 9.37 0.09
N PHE A 59 -0.03 8.92 -0.99
CA PHE A 59 -0.12 7.55 -1.46
C PHE A 59 1.23 6.84 -1.28
N THR A 60 1.27 5.76 -0.50
CA THR A 60 2.52 5.05 -0.19
C THR A 60 2.43 3.58 -0.59
N LEU A 61 3.34 3.13 -1.45
CA LEU A 61 3.54 1.73 -1.81
C LEU A 61 4.46 1.08 -0.78
N LEU A 62 3.92 0.13 -0.03
CA LEU A 62 4.61 -0.60 1.03
C LEU A 62 4.98 -2.01 0.58
N HIS A 63 6.27 -2.35 0.62
CA HIS A 63 6.75 -3.71 0.39
C HIS A 63 7.44 -4.26 1.64
N ALA A 64 7.06 -5.46 2.07
CA ALA A 64 7.73 -6.17 3.15
C ALA A 64 8.63 -7.27 2.59
N GLN A 65 9.93 -7.14 2.81
CA GLN A 65 10.97 -8.04 2.38
C GLN A 65 11.32 -9.01 3.51
N ALA A 66 11.19 -10.32 3.27
CA ALA A 66 11.60 -11.33 4.25
C ALA A 66 13.13 -11.32 4.43
N PRO A 67 13.66 -11.53 5.65
CA PRO A 67 15.11 -11.59 5.85
C PRO A 67 15.67 -12.91 5.29
N ILE A 68 16.82 -12.84 4.62
CA ILE A 68 17.46 -13.98 3.94
C ILE A 68 17.81 -15.11 4.92
N CYS A 69 18.27 -14.75 6.13
CA CYS A 69 18.70 -15.72 7.14
C CYS A 69 17.57 -16.59 7.70
N VAL A 70 16.31 -16.20 7.52
CA VAL A 70 15.17 -16.98 8.04
C VAL A 70 14.76 -18.10 7.08
N ALA A 71 15.19 -18.06 5.82
CA ALA A 71 14.85 -19.08 4.82
C ALA A 71 15.55 -20.43 5.08
N GLY A 72 16.73 -20.44 5.70
CA GLY A 72 17.50 -21.66 6.00
C GLY A 72 17.31 -22.22 7.41
N GLY A 73 16.70 -21.46 8.32
CA GLY A 73 16.60 -21.80 9.74
C GLY A 73 17.88 -21.49 10.55
N PRO A 74 17.84 -21.57 11.89
CA PRO A 74 18.91 -21.11 12.78
C PRO A 74 20.21 -21.92 12.67
N ALA A 75 20.18 -23.11 12.05
CA ALA A 75 21.35 -23.97 11.86
C ALA A 75 22.08 -23.76 10.52
N TYR A 76 21.57 -22.88 9.64
CA TYR A 76 22.10 -22.70 8.30
C TYR A 76 23.07 -21.52 8.25
N ILE A 77 24.36 -21.81 8.34
CA ILE A 77 25.42 -20.81 8.11
C ILE A 77 25.74 -20.83 6.61
N MET A 78 25.47 -19.72 5.92
CA MET A 78 25.82 -19.53 4.52
C MET A 78 27.18 -18.83 4.39
N SER A 79 27.92 -19.12 3.31
CA SER A 79 29.12 -18.34 2.99
C SER A 79 28.76 -16.90 2.63
N SER A 80 29.71 -15.98 2.83
CA SER A 80 29.54 -14.55 2.53
C SER A 80 29.11 -14.29 1.08
N ASP A 81 29.69 -15.04 0.14
CA ASP A 81 29.39 -14.87 -1.28
C ASP A 81 27.95 -15.26 -1.61
N VAL A 82 27.44 -16.34 -1.00
CA VAL A 82 26.06 -16.76 -1.21
C VAL A 82 25.08 -15.79 -0.55
N CYS A 83 25.38 -15.31 0.66
CA CYS A 83 24.60 -14.23 1.29
C CYS A 83 24.51 -13.00 0.38
N TYR A 84 25.63 -12.56 -0.16
CA TYR A 84 25.69 -11.40 -1.06
C TYR A 84 24.86 -11.59 -2.33
N LEU A 85 24.91 -12.77 -2.96
CA LEU A 85 24.09 -13.07 -4.15
C LEU A 85 22.59 -13.06 -3.83
N LEU A 86 22.18 -13.63 -2.70
CA LEU A 86 20.78 -13.60 -2.25
C LEU A 86 20.31 -12.17 -1.93
N GLU A 87 21.16 -11.34 -1.35
CA GLU A 87 20.89 -9.92 -1.11
C GLU A 87 20.68 -9.15 -2.42
N LEU A 88 21.54 -9.39 -3.40
CA LEU A 88 21.39 -8.79 -4.73
C LEU A 88 20.07 -9.20 -5.40
N ASP A 89 19.73 -10.47 -5.36
CA ASP A 89 18.49 -10.96 -5.98
C ASP A 89 17.25 -10.45 -5.26
N THR A 90 17.28 -10.38 -3.93
CA THR A 90 16.19 -9.79 -3.15
C THR A 90 16.03 -8.30 -3.47
N LYS A 91 17.13 -7.55 -3.55
CA LYS A 91 17.11 -6.13 -3.95
C LYS A 91 16.54 -5.95 -5.35
N ARG A 92 16.93 -6.79 -6.31
CA ARG A 92 16.39 -6.79 -7.68
C ARG A 92 14.89 -7.09 -7.69
N SER A 93 14.44 -8.06 -6.90
CA SER A 93 13.03 -8.41 -6.78
C SER A 93 12.21 -7.24 -6.22
N THR A 94 12.64 -6.65 -5.09
CA THR A 94 12.02 -5.46 -4.49
C THR A 94 11.92 -4.31 -5.48
N GLN A 95 12.99 -4.04 -6.24
CA GLN A 95 12.97 -3.01 -7.28
C GLN A 95 11.97 -3.30 -8.39
N LYS A 96 11.87 -4.56 -8.85
CA LYS A 96 10.91 -4.97 -9.89
C LYS A 96 9.47 -4.76 -9.41
N ILE A 97 9.14 -5.22 -8.20
CA ILE A 97 7.81 -5.09 -7.58
C ILE A 97 7.41 -3.63 -7.49
N LEU A 98 8.26 -2.79 -6.89
CA LEU A 98 7.96 -1.37 -6.72
C LEU A 98 7.87 -0.65 -8.06
N LYS A 99 8.74 -0.98 -9.03
CA LYS A 99 8.68 -0.39 -10.37
C LYS A 99 7.34 -0.70 -11.06
N GLN A 100 6.84 -1.93 -10.94
CA GLN A 100 5.55 -2.31 -11.50
C GLN A 100 4.41 -1.53 -10.85
N ALA A 101 4.37 -1.45 -9.52
CA ALA A 101 3.35 -0.69 -8.80
C ALA A 101 3.42 0.82 -9.07
N LEU A 102 4.62 1.40 -9.15
CA LEU A 102 4.83 2.79 -9.54
C LEU A 102 4.36 3.08 -10.96
N ASN A 103 4.54 2.15 -11.90
CA ASN A 103 4.04 2.30 -13.26
C ASN A 103 2.51 2.35 -13.29
N ILE A 104 1.83 1.53 -12.48
CA ILE A 104 0.37 1.59 -12.31
C ILE A 104 -0.02 2.99 -11.79
N CYS A 105 0.61 3.45 -10.71
CA CYS A 105 0.32 4.77 -10.14
C CYS A 105 0.52 5.89 -11.17
N LYS A 106 1.65 5.86 -11.90
CA LYS A 106 1.99 6.84 -12.94
C LYS A 106 0.96 6.87 -14.07
N HIS A 107 0.50 5.69 -14.53
CA HIS A 107 -0.51 5.60 -15.59
C HIS A 107 -1.85 6.26 -15.18
N HIS A 108 -2.17 6.23 -13.89
CA HIS A 108 -3.37 6.85 -13.32
C HIS A 108 -3.12 8.25 -12.71
N ASN A 109 -2.01 8.90 -13.03
CA ASN A 109 -1.63 10.22 -12.52
C ASN A 109 -1.58 10.32 -10.97
N VAL A 110 -1.23 9.23 -10.30
CA VAL A 110 -1.06 9.15 -8.85
C VAL A 110 0.42 9.29 -8.51
N LYS A 111 0.77 10.31 -7.72
CA LYS A 111 2.12 10.46 -7.17
C LYS A 111 2.26 9.57 -5.94
N ALA A 112 3.03 8.49 -6.09
CA ALA A 112 3.25 7.53 -5.02
C ALA A 112 4.66 7.60 -4.43
N ASN A 113 4.75 7.53 -3.11
CA ASN A 113 5.99 7.27 -2.37
C ASN A 113 6.21 5.76 -2.23
N THR A 114 7.45 5.32 -2.07
CA THR A 114 7.77 3.91 -1.78
C THR A 114 8.31 3.76 -0.36
N HIS A 115 7.97 2.66 0.28
CA HIS A 115 8.47 2.30 1.60
C HIS A 115 8.76 0.80 1.64
N VAL A 116 9.98 0.43 2.01
CA VAL A 116 10.40 -0.97 2.14
C VAL A 116 10.72 -1.25 3.59
N VAL A 117 10.17 -2.33 4.12
CA VAL A 117 10.46 -2.83 5.46
C VAL A 117 11.01 -4.24 5.37
N ILE A 118 12.02 -4.55 6.19
CA ILE A 118 12.59 -5.90 6.27
C ILE A 118 11.97 -6.60 7.46
N GLY A 119 11.60 -7.88 7.34
CA GLY A 119 11.07 -8.72 8.41
C GLY A 119 9.92 -9.61 7.97
N LEU A 120 9.19 -10.17 8.95
CA LEU A 120 8.01 -11.01 8.67
C LEU A 120 6.88 -10.13 8.11
N PRO A 121 6.35 -10.41 6.89
CA PRO A 121 5.37 -9.53 6.27
C PRO A 121 4.12 -9.24 7.10
N LYS A 122 3.62 -10.24 7.85
CA LYS A 122 2.42 -10.10 8.70
C LYS A 122 2.56 -8.98 9.72
N GLU A 123 3.66 -8.98 10.46
CA GLU A 123 3.95 -7.99 11.50
C GLU A 123 4.36 -6.65 10.90
N ARG A 124 5.33 -6.67 9.98
CA ARG A 124 5.96 -5.45 9.46
C ARG A 124 5.00 -4.58 8.67
N ILE A 125 4.00 -5.15 8.01
CA ILE A 125 2.99 -4.36 7.29
C ILE A 125 2.11 -3.59 8.27
N CYS A 126 1.63 -4.24 9.34
CA CYS A 126 0.80 -3.59 10.36
C CYS A 126 1.58 -2.47 11.07
N GLU A 127 2.82 -2.76 11.49
CA GLU A 127 3.69 -1.79 12.14
C GLU A 127 4.01 -0.59 11.22
N ALA A 128 4.32 -0.85 9.95
CA ALA A 128 4.62 0.21 9.00
C ALA A 128 3.39 1.06 8.70
N ALA A 129 2.21 0.45 8.52
CA ALA A 129 0.96 1.18 8.31
C ALA A 129 0.66 2.11 9.49
N GLN A 130 0.85 1.64 10.73
CA GLN A 130 0.70 2.47 11.93
C GLN A 130 1.73 3.60 11.97
N LYS A 131 3.02 3.31 11.79
CA LYS A 131 4.11 4.31 11.83
C LYS A 131 3.97 5.38 10.74
N LEU A 132 3.47 4.99 9.57
CA LEU A 132 3.18 5.91 8.48
C LEU A 132 1.94 6.76 8.76
N GLY A 133 1.10 6.42 9.74
CA GLY A 133 -0.15 7.11 10.01
C GLY A 133 -1.19 6.83 8.92
N ALA A 134 -1.29 5.58 8.46
CA ALA A 134 -2.23 5.18 7.42
C ALA A 134 -3.69 5.41 7.87
N ASN A 135 -4.47 6.12 7.08
CA ASN A 135 -5.93 6.14 7.22
C ASN A 135 -6.56 4.89 6.61
N PHE A 136 -5.95 4.36 5.54
CA PHE A 136 -6.34 3.10 4.91
C PHE A 136 -5.12 2.25 4.57
N LEU A 137 -5.19 0.97 4.91
CA LEU A 137 -4.26 -0.05 4.43
C LEU A 137 -4.97 -0.88 3.34
N VAL A 138 -4.51 -0.77 2.09
CA VAL A 138 -5.06 -1.51 0.96
C VAL A 138 -4.21 -2.73 0.65
N MET A 139 -4.86 -3.88 0.45
CA MET A 139 -4.22 -5.16 0.22
C MET A 139 -4.98 -5.99 -0.83
N GLY A 140 -4.26 -6.84 -1.55
CA GLY A 140 -4.89 -7.85 -2.41
C GLY A 140 -5.38 -9.07 -1.61
N SER A 141 -6.56 -9.58 -1.97
CA SER A 141 -7.04 -10.90 -1.54
C SER A 141 -6.34 -11.99 -2.35
N ARG A 142 -5.80 -13.03 -1.69
CA ARG A 142 -5.49 -14.29 -2.37
C ARG A 142 -6.67 -15.23 -2.20
N ASP A 143 -7.32 -15.55 -3.32
CA ASP A 143 -8.38 -16.55 -3.35
C ASP A 143 -7.73 -17.94 -3.40
N HIS A 144 -7.39 -18.47 -2.22
CA HIS A 144 -7.22 -19.91 -2.09
C HIS A 144 -8.62 -20.51 -2.28
N GLY A 145 -8.86 -21.20 -3.41
CA GLY A 145 -10.18 -21.75 -3.74
C GLY A 145 -10.84 -22.53 -2.57
N VAL A 146 -12.16 -22.77 -2.68
CA VAL A 146 -13.07 -23.30 -1.63
C VAL A 146 -12.52 -24.49 -0.81
N LEU A 147 -11.56 -25.25 -1.34
CA LEU A 147 -10.97 -26.45 -0.76
C LEU A 147 -9.73 -26.21 0.14
N ILE A 148 -9.18 -25.00 0.23
CA ILE A 148 -8.00 -24.69 1.08
C ILE A 148 -8.41 -23.76 2.24
N ARG A 149 -9.54 -24.03 2.88
CA ARG A 149 -9.97 -23.30 4.10
C ARG A 149 -9.18 -23.68 5.36
N LEU A 150 -8.24 -24.63 5.26
CA LEU A 150 -7.48 -25.17 6.41
C LEU A 150 -5.98 -24.86 6.40
N VAL A 151 -5.47 -24.06 5.46
CA VAL A 151 -4.02 -23.85 5.31
C VAL A 151 -3.68 -22.36 5.42
N ARG A 152 -3.07 -22.00 6.55
CA ARG A 152 -2.38 -20.73 6.82
C ARG A 152 -3.23 -19.47 6.64
N GLU A 153 -3.58 -18.86 7.78
CA GLU A 153 -4.15 -17.52 7.86
C GLU A 153 -3.49 -16.54 6.86
N SER A 154 -4.31 -15.89 6.04
CA SER A 154 -3.83 -15.00 4.98
C SER A 154 -3.27 -13.70 5.55
N LEU A 155 -2.46 -13.00 4.75
CA LEU A 155 -1.90 -11.72 5.16
C LEU A 155 -3.00 -10.65 5.34
N GLY A 156 -4.04 -10.68 4.48
CA GLY A 156 -5.20 -9.78 4.60
C GLY A 156 -6.00 -10.06 5.88
N ASP A 157 -6.21 -11.34 6.22
CA ASP A 157 -6.91 -11.71 7.47
C ASP A 157 -6.12 -11.28 8.71
N TYR A 158 -4.79 -11.47 8.70
CA TYR A 158 -3.92 -11.01 9.78
C TYR A 158 -4.04 -9.49 9.95
N CYS A 159 -3.83 -8.73 8.87
CA CYS A 159 -3.86 -7.27 8.93
C CYS A 159 -5.23 -6.75 9.34
N SER A 160 -6.32 -7.36 8.86
CA SER A 160 -7.69 -6.93 9.21
C SER A 160 -7.99 -7.06 10.71
N ARG A 161 -7.31 -7.97 11.41
CA ARG A 161 -7.45 -8.14 12.86
C ARG A 161 -6.45 -7.31 13.68
N ASN A 162 -5.25 -7.06 13.14
CA ASN A 162 -4.12 -6.55 13.91
C ASN A 162 -3.69 -5.13 13.53
N ALA A 163 -4.07 -4.62 12.35
CA ALA A 163 -3.76 -3.26 11.96
C ALA A 163 -4.57 -2.26 12.79
N MET A 164 -3.95 -1.14 13.13
CA MET A 164 -4.58 -0.04 13.87
C MET A 164 -5.37 0.91 12.96
N CYS A 165 -5.43 0.63 11.66
CA CYS A 165 -6.17 1.40 10.67
C CYS A 165 -7.16 0.51 9.91
N PRO A 166 -8.23 1.08 9.32
CA PRO A 166 -9.09 0.37 8.40
C PRO A 166 -8.31 -0.34 7.29
N VAL A 167 -8.64 -1.62 7.08
CA VAL A 167 -8.03 -2.46 6.04
C VAL A 167 -9.01 -2.68 4.91
N ILE A 168 -8.59 -2.40 3.68
CA ILE A 168 -9.36 -2.64 2.46
C ILE A 168 -8.74 -3.83 1.73
N VAL A 169 -9.47 -4.95 1.70
CA VAL A 169 -9.06 -6.15 0.99
C VAL A 169 -9.76 -6.20 -0.37
N VAL A 170 -8.99 -6.05 -1.44
CA VAL A 170 -9.49 -6.03 -2.82
C VAL A 170 -9.47 -7.44 -3.40
N ASN A 171 -10.64 -7.96 -3.76
CA ASN A 171 -10.81 -9.27 -4.40
C ASN A 171 -10.94 -9.13 -5.93
N GLU A 172 -10.53 -10.16 -6.68
CA GLU A 172 -10.63 -10.23 -8.14
C GLU A 172 -12.07 -9.97 -8.68
N LYS A 173 -13.11 -10.43 -7.98
CA LYS A 173 -14.51 -10.20 -8.40
C LYS A 173 -14.90 -8.72 -8.37
N VAL A 174 -14.36 -7.98 -7.41
CA VAL A 174 -14.56 -6.51 -7.30
C VAL A 174 -13.89 -5.80 -8.48
N TYR A 175 -12.77 -6.34 -8.97
CA TYR A 175 -12.08 -5.81 -10.15
C TYR A 175 -12.87 -6.05 -11.46
N LYS A 176 -13.46 -7.25 -11.64
CA LYS A 176 -14.20 -7.59 -12.89
C LYS A 176 -15.50 -6.80 -13.05
N ASN A 177 -16.26 -6.59 -11.97
CA ASN A 177 -17.54 -5.87 -12.04
C ASN A 177 -17.38 -4.34 -12.24
N GLY A 178 -16.18 -3.78 -11.99
CA GLY A 178 -15.89 -2.35 -12.18
C GLY A 178 -15.36 -1.98 -13.58
N GLN A 179 -15.38 -2.91 -14.53
CA GLN A 179 -15.00 -2.68 -15.94
C GLN A 179 -16.16 -2.91 -16.92
N GLU A 180 -17.33 -3.37 -16.43
CA GLU A 180 -18.54 -3.59 -17.23
C GLU A 180 -19.56 -2.45 -17.13
N ASN A 181 -19.25 -1.37 -16.40
CA ASN A 181 -20.09 -0.16 -16.29
C ASN A 181 -19.35 1.08 -16.78
#